data_AF-A0A9E3JF74-F1
#
_entry.id   AF-A0A9E3JF74-F1
#
_cell.length_a   1.000
_cell.length_b   1.000
_cell.length_c   1.000
_cell.angle_alpha   90.00
_cell.angle_beta   90.00
_cell.angle_gamma   90.00
#
_symmetry.space_group_name_H-M   'P 1'
#
loop_
_entity.id
_entity.type
_entity.pdbx_description
1 polymer ?
#
loop_
_entity_poly.entity_id
_entity_poly.type
_entity_poly.pdbx_seq_one_letter_code
_entity_poly.pdbx_strand_id
1 'polypeptide(L)' 'GLVFGLHGSIERVTQKVFLLSPANVDVTAEDKARIAEGGFFNQS' A
#
# COMPACT_ATOMS: atom_id res chain seq x y z
N GLY A 1 13.74 0.99 -8.72
CA GLY A 1 12.40 0.96 -8.12
C GLY A 1 12.54 1.04 -6.62
N LEU A 2 12.03 2.09 -5.99
CA LEU A 2 12.29 2.40 -4.57
C LEU A 2 11.80 1.29 -3.62
N VAL A 3 10.66 0.67 -3.93
CA VAL A 3 10.10 -0.45 -3.16
C VAL A 3 11.05 -1.65 -3.13
N PHE A 4 11.60 -2.07 -4.28
CA PHE A 4 12.58 -3.16 -4.34
C PHE A 4 13.90 -2.82 -3.64
N GLY A 5 14.34 -1.55 -3.69
CA GLY A 5 15.58 -1.11 -3.03
C GLY A 5 15.48 -1.02 -1.50
N LEU A 6 14.25 -0.92 -0.97
CA LEU A 6 13.97 -0.81 0.46
C LEU A 6 13.32 -2.08 1.02
N HIS A 7 13.35 -3.19 0.27
CA HIS A 7 12.69 -4.46 0.62
C HIS A 7 11.19 -4.32 0.93
N GLY A 8 10.52 -3.32 0.34
CA GLY A 8 9.09 -3.10 0.48
C GLY A 8 8.27 -4.06 -0.40
N SER A 9 6.96 -4.02 -0.20
CA SER A 9 5.96 -4.76 -0.97
C SER A 9 5.12 -3.85 -1.87
N ILE A 10 4.62 -4.43 -2.95
CA ILE A 10 3.67 -3.80 -3.88
C ILE A 10 2.45 -4.71 -4.03
N GLU A 11 1.27 -4.20 -3.67
CA GLU A 11 0.03 -4.95 -3.73
C GLU A 11 -1.03 -4.16 -4.49
N ARG A 12 -1.84 -4.84 -5.31
CA ARG A 12 -2.93 -4.19 -6.04
C ARG A 12 -4.20 -4.20 -5.18
N VAL A 13 -4.71 -3.01 -4.85
CA VAL A 13 -5.92 -2.87 -4.02
C VAL A 13 -7.19 -2.77 -4.87
N THR A 14 -7.16 -2.02 -5.99
CA THR A 14 -8.30 -1.90 -6.93
C THR A 14 -7.80 -1.75 -8.38
N GLN A 15 -8.68 -1.42 -9.34
CA GLN A 15 -8.26 -1.19 -10.72
C GLN A 15 -7.32 0.03 -10.80
N LYS A 16 -6.09 -0.22 -11.26
CA LYS A 16 -5.04 0.80 -11.43
C LYS A 16 -4.56 1.48 -10.14
N VAL A 17 -4.93 0.96 -8.97
CA VAL A 17 -4.46 1.46 -7.67
C VAL A 17 -3.61 0.40 -6.99
N PHE A 18 -2.40 0.80 -6.61
CA PHE A 18 -1.42 -0.05 -5.95
C PHE A 18 -1.04 0.56 -4.61
N LEU A 19 -0.95 -0.28 -3.60
CA LEU A 19 -0.40 0.04 -2.31
C LEU A 19 1.09 -0.31 -2.32
N LEU A 20 1.91 0.66 -1.90
CA LEU A 20 3.34 0.47 -1.69
C LEU A 20 3.60 0.50 -0.18
N SER A 21 4.16 -0.58 0.34
CA SER A 21 4.45 -0.72 1.77
C SER A 21 5.96 -0.86 1.96
N PRO A 22 6.61 -0.07 2.83
CA PRO A 22 8.02 -0.30 3.18
C PRO A 22 8.17 -1.59 4.01
N ALA A 23 9.38 -2.17 4.06
CA ALA A 23 9.66 -3.48 4.68
C ALA A 23 9.25 -3.61 6.16
N ASN A 24 9.11 -2.48 6.85
CA ASN A 24 8.79 -2.41 8.28
C ASN A 24 7.31 -2.16 8.56
N VAL A 25 6.46 -2.10 7.54
CA VAL A 25 5.02 -1.85 7.69
C VAL A 25 4.25 -3.05 7.15
N ASP A 26 3.65 -3.81 8.05
CA ASP A 26 2.71 -4.87 7.72
C ASP A 26 1.30 -4.29 7.65
N VAL A 27 0.64 -4.45 6.50
CA VAL A 27 -0.73 -3.95 6.28
C VAL A 27 -1.68 -5.12 6.40
N THR A 28 -2.51 -5.12 7.44
CA THR A 28 -3.47 -6.19 7.70
C THR A 28 -4.61 -6.17 6.69
N ALA A 29 -5.35 -7.28 6.57
CA ALA A 29 -6.48 -7.38 5.65
C ALA A 29 -7.60 -6.36 5.96
N GLU A 30 -7.78 -5.99 7.24
CA GLU A 30 -8.74 -4.96 7.66
C GLU A 30 -8.29 -3.57 7.19
N ASP A 31 -7.00 -3.25 7.33
CA ASP A 31 -6.43 -1.99 6.79
C ASP A 31 -6.58 -1.92 5.27
N LYS A 32 -6.42 -3.03 4.54
CA LYS A 32 -6.63 -3.07 3.07
C LYS A 32 -8.06 -2.73 2.68
N ALA A 33 -9.05 -3.26 3.38
CA ALA A 33 -10.46 -2.94 3.14
C ALA A 33 -10.73 -1.45 3.39
N ARG A 34 -10.14 -0.91 4.45
CA ARG A 34 -10.22 0.53 4.76
C ARG A 34 -9.47 1.41 3.78
N ILE A 35 -8.37 0.96 3.18
CA ILE A 35 -7.63 1.69 2.13
C ILE A 35 -8.42 1.67 0.80
N ALA A 36 -9.15 0.58 0.54
CA ALA A 36 -10.01 0.46 -0.63
C ALA A 36 -11.27 1.34 -0.53
N GLU A 37 -11.84 1.51 0.67
CA GLU A 37 -13.00 2.39 0.92
C GLU A 37 -12.63 3.83 1.28
N GLY A 38 -11.58 4.03 2.07
CA GLY A 38 -11.07 5.30 2.57
C GLY A 38 -9.89 5.76 1.74
N GLY A 39 -10.19 6.51 0.70
CA GLY A 39 -9.26 6.90 -0.35
C GLY A 39 -7.93 7.50 0.11
N PHE A 40 -6.91 7.13 -0.66
CA PHE A 40 -5.74 7.92 -1.03
C PHE A 40 -4.96 8.57 0.13
N PHE A 41 -3.95 7.84 0.62
CA PHE A 41 -2.85 8.37 1.43
C PHE A 41 -1.95 9.28 0.58
N ASN A 42 -2.43 10.48 0.26
CA ASN A 42 -1.62 11.58 -0.25
C ASN A 42 -1.72 12.76 0.70
N GLN A 43 -1.19 12.59 1.91
CA GLN A 43 -0.93 13.72 2.79
C GLN A 43 0.48 14.26 2.44
N SER A 44 0.54 15.07 1.38
CA SER A 44 1.67 15.91 1.03
C SER A 44 1.15 17.22 0.47
#